data_AF-A0ABD2QFU9-F1
#
_entry.id   AF-A0ABD2QFU9-F1
#
_cell.length_a   1.000
_cell.length_b   1.000
_cell.length_c   1.000
_cell.angle_alpha   90.00
_cell.angle_beta   90.00
_cell.angle_gamma   90.00
#
_symmetry.space_group_name_H-M   'P 1'
#
loop_
_entity.id
_entity.type
_entity.pdbx_description
1 polymer ?
#
loop_
_entity_poly.entity_id
_entity_poly.type
_entity_poly.pdbx_seq_one_letter_code
_entity_poly.pdbx_strand_id
1 'polypeptide(L)'
;MADFDKMKDEYSSLRKQLDILGYRMSFHFESLPLVTRLTNDLICTTDSLRKSKQEISSLEQYKCKIEKCVQPYKDDNARLLKENNSLHAQVLKLREGFELDVNEKKSQILKLENELNDGKFVMKKYLERISHYEDSLTKLTKELMVLDEDRDAIVSFTSTFQLLEIAHSQKKKAN
;
A
#
# COMPACT_ATOMS: atom_id res chain seq x y z
N MET A 1 -17.04 -93.15 -29.72
CA MET A 1 -17.33 -93.48 -28.30
C MET A 1 -16.85 -92.36 -27.39
N ALA A 2 -15.59 -91.90 -27.49
CA ALA A 2 -15.04 -90.79 -26.68
C ALA A 2 -15.80 -89.44 -26.79
N ASP A 3 -16.30 -89.04 -27.96
CA ASP A 3 -17.01 -87.76 -28.13
C ASP A 3 -18.40 -87.73 -27.45
N PHE A 4 -19.06 -88.89 -27.34
CA PHE A 4 -20.40 -88.96 -26.73
C PHE A 4 -20.31 -88.86 -25.21
N ASP A 5 -19.32 -89.53 -24.59
CA ASP A 5 -19.07 -89.41 -23.15
C ASP A 5 -18.68 -87.97 -22.78
N LYS A 6 -17.85 -87.31 -23.59
CA LYS A 6 -17.51 -85.90 -23.40
C LYS A 6 -18.72 -84.97 -23.47
N MET A 7 -19.62 -85.18 -24.44
CA MET A 7 -20.84 -84.39 -24.58
C MET A 7 -21.81 -84.59 -23.41
N LYS A 8 -21.86 -85.80 -22.84
CA LYS A 8 -22.65 -86.13 -21.65
C LYS A 8 -22.10 -85.45 -20.39
N ASP A 9 -20.78 -85.37 -20.25
CA ASP A 9 -20.11 -84.67 -19.17
C ASP A 9 -20.32 -83.15 -19.25
N GLU A 10 -20.19 -82.55 -20.45
CA GLU A 10 -20.49 -81.14 -20.68
C GLU A 10 -21.96 -80.81 -20.39
N TYR A 11 -22.89 -81.66 -20.82
CA TYR A 11 -24.31 -81.50 -20.50
C TYR A 11 -24.57 -81.54 -18.99
N SER A 12 -23.96 -82.49 -18.27
CA SER A 12 -24.08 -82.60 -16.81
C SER A 12 -23.53 -81.37 -16.09
N SER A 13 -22.40 -80.84 -16.57
CA SER A 13 -21.78 -79.63 -16.03
C SER A 13 -22.64 -78.39 -16.25
N LEU A 14 -23.10 -78.16 -17.49
CA LEU A 14 -23.98 -77.05 -17.84
C LEU A 14 -25.30 -77.13 -17.11
N ARG A 15 -25.86 -78.35 -16.95
CA ARG A 15 -27.08 -78.57 -16.21
C ARG A 15 -26.96 -78.13 -14.75
N LYS A 16 -25.87 -78.49 -14.09
CA LYS A 16 -25.59 -78.04 -12.71
C LYS A 16 -25.49 -76.52 -12.63
N GLN A 17 -24.81 -75.88 -13.59
CA GLN A 17 -24.73 -74.41 -13.64
C GLN A 17 -26.09 -73.75 -13.82
N LEU A 18 -26.91 -74.24 -14.75
CA LEU A 18 -28.26 -73.75 -15.00
C LEU A 18 -29.18 -73.97 -13.79
N ASP A 19 -29.06 -75.11 -13.10
CA ASP A 19 -29.81 -75.38 -11.86
C ASP A 19 -29.43 -74.42 -10.74
N ILE A 20 -28.13 -74.06 -10.60
CA ILE A 20 -27.67 -73.04 -9.65
C ILE A 20 -28.27 -71.66 -10.00
N LEU A 21 -28.37 -71.36 -11.29
CA LEU A 21 -29.00 -70.14 -11.80
C LEU A 21 -30.54 -70.18 -11.76
N GLY A 22 -31.13 -71.31 -11.35
CA GLY A 22 -32.58 -71.50 -11.23
C GLY A 22 -33.31 -71.91 -12.51
N TYR A 23 -32.58 -72.13 -13.61
CA TYR A 23 -33.14 -72.57 -14.89
C TYR A 23 -33.37 -74.08 -14.90
N ARG A 24 -34.58 -74.49 -14.48
CA ARG A 24 -34.90 -75.92 -14.34
C ARG A 24 -35.44 -76.60 -15.60
N MET A 25 -35.69 -75.86 -16.68
CA MET A 25 -36.24 -76.41 -17.94
C MET A 25 -35.30 -77.44 -18.58
N SER A 26 -35.85 -78.50 -19.17
CA SER A 26 -35.10 -79.46 -19.97
C SER A 26 -34.74 -78.87 -21.34
N PHE A 27 -33.63 -79.31 -21.91
CA PHE A 27 -33.19 -78.91 -23.25
C PHE A 27 -32.55 -80.08 -24.00
N HIS A 28 -32.54 -80.00 -25.33
CA HIS A 28 -32.05 -81.08 -26.20
C HIS A 28 -30.52 -81.01 -26.38
N PHE A 29 -29.89 -82.17 -26.61
CA PHE A 29 -28.43 -82.25 -26.83
C PHE A 29 -27.93 -81.39 -27.99
N GLU A 30 -28.73 -81.21 -29.05
CA GLU A 30 -28.38 -80.35 -30.20
C GLU A 30 -28.19 -78.87 -29.80
N SER A 31 -28.87 -78.43 -28.75
CA SER A 31 -28.78 -77.05 -28.25
C SER A 31 -27.61 -76.83 -27.29
N LEU A 32 -26.92 -77.90 -26.87
CA LEU A 32 -25.85 -77.85 -25.87
C LEU A 32 -24.76 -76.80 -26.20
N PRO A 33 -24.19 -76.73 -27.43
CA PRO A 33 -23.12 -75.78 -27.72
C PRO A 33 -23.57 -74.31 -27.61
N LEU A 34 -24.82 -74.03 -28.01
CA LEU A 34 -25.38 -72.68 -27.97
C LEU A 34 -25.68 -72.26 -26.52
N VAL A 35 -26.33 -73.12 -25.75
CA VAL A 35 -26.66 -72.83 -24.35
C VAL A 35 -25.38 -72.66 -23.54
N THR A 36 -24.35 -73.48 -23.77
CA THR A 36 -23.03 -73.30 -23.12
C THR A 36 -22.45 -71.93 -23.41
N ARG A 37 -22.43 -71.49 -24.68
CA ARG A 37 -21.90 -70.16 -25.05
C ARG A 37 -22.69 -69.02 -24.40
N LEU A 38 -24.01 -69.05 -24.50
CA LEU A 38 -24.86 -68.01 -23.91
C LEU A 38 -24.70 -67.95 -22.38
N THR A 39 -24.60 -69.10 -21.72
CA THR A 39 -24.42 -69.16 -20.27
C THR A 39 -23.06 -68.58 -19.86
N ASN A 40 -22.00 -68.92 -20.60
CA ASN A 40 -20.67 -68.35 -20.38
C ASN A 40 -20.64 -66.85 -20.64
N ASP A 41 -21.24 -66.37 -21.73
CA ASP A 41 -21.33 -64.95 -22.05
C ASP A 41 -22.08 -64.18 -20.95
N LEU A 42 -23.18 -64.74 -20.43
CA LEU A 42 -23.94 -64.14 -19.34
C LEU A 42 -23.15 -64.07 -18.04
N ILE A 43 -22.43 -65.13 -17.68
CA ILE A 43 -21.54 -65.16 -16.51
C ILE A 43 -20.45 -64.11 -16.67
N CYS A 44 -19.74 -64.10 -17.81
CA CYS A 44 -18.66 -63.17 -18.09
C CYS A 44 -19.13 -61.71 -18.07
N THR A 45 -20.26 -61.39 -18.69
CA THR A 45 -20.81 -60.03 -18.71
C THR A 45 -21.28 -59.59 -17.33
N THR A 46 -21.93 -60.47 -16.56
CA THR A 46 -22.37 -60.16 -15.19
C THR A 46 -21.19 -59.94 -14.26
N ASP A 47 -20.13 -60.76 -14.37
CA ASP A 47 -18.91 -60.58 -13.60
C ASP A 47 -18.16 -59.31 -13.98
N SER A 48 -18.08 -59.00 -15.27
CA SER A 48 -17.46 -57.76 -15.77
C SER A 48 -18.21 -56.53 -15.29
N LEU A 49 -19.55 -56.57 -15.33
CA LEU A 49 -20.40 -55.52 -14.80
C LEU A 49 -20.22 -55.35 -13.29
N ARG A 50 -20.15 -56.45 -12.53
CA ARG A 50 -19.90 -56.43 -11.09
C ARG A 50 -18.56 -55.77 -10.76
N LYS A 51 -17.49 -56.14 -11.47
CA LYS A 51 -16.15 -55.54 -11.31
C LYS A 51 -16.18 -54.04 -11.62
N SER A 52 -16.76 -53.66 -12.75
CA SER A 52 -16.88 -52.25 -13.14
C SER A 52 -17.66 -51.43 -12.11
N LYS A 53 -18.76 -51.96 -11.56
CA LYS A 53 -19.51 -51.30 -10.47
C LYS A 53 -18.67 -51.11 -9.21
N GLN A 54 -17.85 -52.10 -8.84
CA GLN A 54 -16.95 -52.01 -7.68
C GLN A 54 -15.84 -50.97 -7.91
N GLU A 55 -15.27 -50.92 -9.12
CA GLU A 55 -14.28 -49.92 -9.50
C GLU A 55 -14.86 -48.51 -9.47
N ILE A 56 -16.05 -48.29 -10.05
CA ILE A 56 -16.75 -47.01 -10.01
C ILE A 56 -16.96 -46.57 -8.56
N SER A 57 -17.49 -47.44 -7.71
CA SER A 57 -17.69 -47.11 -6.29
C SER A 57 -16.37 -46.74 -5.58
N SER A 58 -15.27 -47.42 -5.92
CA SER A 58 -13.95 -47.13 -5.36
C SER A 58 -13.42 -45.77 -5.83
N LEU A 59 -13.60 -45.45 -7.11
CA LEU A 59 -13.24 -44.17 -7.71
C LEU A 59 -14.06 -43.02 -7.13
N GLU A 60 -15.36 -43.21 -6.90
CA GLU A 60 -16.23 -42.22 -6.25
C GLU A 60 -15.78 -41.92 -4.81
N GLN A 61 -15.41 -42.96 -4.06
CA GLN A 61 -14.85 -42.78 -2.71
C GLN A 61 -13.52 -42.02 -2.76
N TYR A 62 -12.65 -42.35 -3.72
CA TYR A 62 -11.37 -41.66 -3.88
C TYR A 62 -11.54 -40.20 -4.28
N LYS A 63 -12.45 -39.92 -5.23
CA LYS A 63 -12.85 -38.56 -5.61
C LYS A 63 -13.35 -37.76 -4.41
N CYS A 64 -14.26 -38.33 -3.61
CA CYS A 64 -14.77 -37.70 -2.40
C CYS A 64 -13.65 -37.39 -1.39
N LYS A 65 -12.67 -38.28 -1.23
CA LYS A 65 -11.49 -38.04 -0.38
C LYS A 65 -10.65 -36.87 -0.91
N ILE A 66 -10.37 -36.85 -2.22
CA ILE A 66 -9.63 -35.75 -2.86
C ILE A 66 -10.38 -34.43 -2.65
N GLU A 67 -11.68 -34.39 -2.91
CA GLU A 67 -12.50 -33.19 -2.75
C GLU A 67 -12.44 -32.67 -1.31
N LYS A 68 -12.53 -33.56 -0.32
CA LYS A 68 -12.36 -33.20 1.10
C LYS A 68 -10.98 -32.66 1.43
N CYS A 69 -9.92 -33.20 0.82
CA CYS A 69 -8.55 -32.70 1.00
C CYS A 69 -8.33 -31.34 0.31
N VAL A 70 -8.95 -31.10 -0.84
CA VAL A 70 -8.76 -29.87 -1.63
C VAL A 70 -9.63 -28.72 -1.13
N GLN A 71 -10.81 -29.02 -0.58
CA GLN A 71 -11.75 -28.01 -0.07
C GLN A 71 -11.12 -26.99 0.90
N PRO A 72 -10.35 -27.38 1.94
CA PRO A 72 -9.74 -26.40 2.85
C PRO A 72 -8.77 -25.46 2.14
N TYR A 73 -8.02 -25.94 1.14
CA TYR A 73 -7.13 -25.08 0.36
C TYR A 73 -7.90 -24.09 -0.51
N LYS A 74 -9.06 -24.48 -1.06
CA LYS A 74 -9.93 -23.56 -1.80
C LYS A 74 -10.47 -22.46 -0.90
N ASP A 75 -10.94 -22.84 0.28
CA ASP A 75 -11.50 -21.91 1.26
C ASP A 75 -10.42 -20.94 1.78
N ASP A 76 -9.21 -21.46 2.05
CA ASP A 76 -8.10 -20.64 2.49
C ASP A 76 -7.59 -19.70 1.40
N ASN A 77 -7.46 -20.18 0.16
CA ASN A 77 -7.10 -19.33 -0.98
C ASN A 77 -8.14 -18.22 -1.21
N ALA A 78 -9.43 -18.52 -1.09
CA ALA A 78 -10.49 -17.51 -1.20
C ALA A 78 -10.38 -16.46 -0.09
N ARG A 79 -10.07 -16.88 1.14
CA ARG A 79 -9.83 -15.98 2.28
C ARG A 79 -8.60 -15.09 2.04
N LEU A 80 -7.47 -15.69 1.67
CA LEU A 80 -6.21 -14.98 1.40
C LEU A 80 -6.35 -13.99 0.25
N LEU A 81 -7.05 -14.35 -0.83
CA LEU A 81 -7.33 -13.43 -1.93
C LEU A 81 -8.14 -12.21 -1.46
N LYS A 82 -9.16 -12.42 -0.63
CA LYS A 82 -9.96 -11.33 -0.07
C LYS A 82 -9.13 -10.42 0.83
N GLU A 83 -8.28 -10.99 1.68
CA GLU A 83 -7.37 -10.24 2.54
C GLU A 83 -6.34 -9.46 1.73
N ASN A 84 -5.70 -10.09 0.74
CA ASN A 84 -4.72 -9.46 -0.13
C ASN A 84 -5.32 -8.25 -0.86
N ASN A 85 -6.50 -8.43 -1.46
CA ASN A 85 -7.20 -7.34 -2.16
C ASN A 85 -7.57 -6.19 -1.19
N SER A 86 -8.01 -6.51 0.02
CA SER A 86 -8.33 -5.51 1.05
C SER A 86 -7.08 -4.73 1.48
N LEU A 87 -5.97 -5.43 1.75
CA LEU A 87 -4.71 -4.82 2.11
C LEU A 87 -4.17 -3.96 0.97
N HIS A 88 -4.26 -4.43 -0.27
CA HIS A 88 -3.86 -3.66 -1.45
C HIS A 88 -4.63 -2.35 -1.56
N ALA A 89 -5.96 -2.39 -1.39
CA ALA A 89 -6.80 -1.19 -1.38
C ALA A 89 -6.44 -0.22 -0.22
N GLN A 90 -6.14 -0.75 0.97
CA GLN A 90 -5.70 0.07 2.11
C GLN A 90 -4.36 0.75 1.84
N VAL A 91 -3.39 0.04 1.26
CA VAL A 91 -2.08 0.59 0.90
C VAL A 91 -2.23 1.71 -0.13
N LEU A 92 -3.07 1.53 -1.16
CA LEU A 92 -3.34 2.58 -2.15
C LEU A 92 -3.91 3.84 -1.48
N LYS A 93 -4.94 3.67 -0.65
CA LYS A 93 -5.57 4.78 0.06
C LYS A 93 -4.60 5.52 0.99
N LEU A 94 -3.76 4.79 1.72
CA LEU A 94 -2.75 5.38 2.60
C LEU A 94 -1.69 6.14 1.80
N ARG A 95 -1.25 5.59 0.67
CA ARG A 95 -0.29 6.26 -0.22
C ARG A 95 -0.86 7.56 -0.78
N GLU A 96 -2.09 7.53 -1.27
CA GLU A 96 -2.78 8.71 -1.78
C GLU A 96 -2.94 9.78 -0.69
N GLY A 97 -3.38 9.40 0.51
CA GLY A 97 -3.49 10.32 1.64
C GLY A 97 -2.14 10.94 2.02
N PHE A 98 -1.09 10.12 2.09
CA PHE A 98 0.26 10.59 2.40
C PHE A 98 0.80 11.54 1.34
N GLU A 99 0.60 11.25 0.06
CA GLU A 99 1.02 12.13 -1.04
C GLU A 99 0.29 13.49 -1.00
N LEU A 100 -1.00 13.50 -0.67
CA LEU A 100 -1.75 14.74 -0.46
C LEU A 100 -1.20 15.54 0.71
N ASP A 101 -0.98 14.92 1.87
CA ASP A 101 -0.43 15.57 3.06
C ASP A 101 0.96 16.15 2.78
N VAL A 102 1.83 15.40 2.10
CA VAL A 102 3.17 15.86 1.73
C VAL A 102 3.09 17.08 0.82
N ASN A 103 2.20 17.07 -0.17
CA ASN A 103 2.02 18.20 -1.09
C ASN A 103 1.44 19.43 -0.37
N GLU A 104 0.50 19.23 0.54
CA GLU A 104 -0.04 20.31 1.37
C GLU A 104 1.07 20.95 2.23
N LYS A 105 1.87 20.13 2.91
CA LYS A 105 2.98 20.61 3.74
C LYS A 105 4.06 21.34 2.93
N LYS A 106 4.41 20.83 1.75
CA LYS A 106 5.31 21.55 0.83
C LYS A 106 4.75 22.92 0.42
N SER A 107 3.45 22.99 0.14
CA SER A 107 2.79 24.28 -0.17
C SER A 107 2.82 25.24 1.02
N GLN A 108 2.59 24.74 2.24
CA GLN A 108 2.68 25.55 3.46
C GLN A 108 4.10 26.07 3.70
N ILE A 109 5.12 25.23 3.50
CA ILE A 109 6.54 25.63 3.59
C ILE A 109 6.83 26.78 2.62
N LEU A 110 6.48 26.62 1.34
CA LEU A 110 6.72 27.65 0.33
C LEU A 110 6.04 28.99 0.68
N LYS A 111 4.82 28.95 1.23
CA LYS A 111 4.13 30.16 1.70
C LYS A 111 4.88 30.84 2.84
N LEU A 112 5.26 30.08 3.86
CA LEU A 112 6.00 30.61 5.01
C LEU A 112 7.39 31.14 4.62
N GLU A 113 8.07 30.50 3.67
CA GLU A 113 9.34 30.98 3.14
C GLU A 113 9.19 32.33 2.42
N ASN A 114 8.12 32.50 1.64
CA ASN A 114 7.81 33.77 0.99
C ASN A 114 7.50 34.87 2.01
N GLU A 115 6.64 34.59 2.99
CA GLU A 115 6.31 35.55 4.06
C GLU A 115 7.56 35.95 4.88
N LEU A 116 8.44 34.98 5.16
CA LEU A 116 9.71 35.22 5.84
C LEU A 116 10.63 36.13 5.00
N ASN A 117 10.70 35.90 3.70
CA ASN A 117 11.52 36.71 2.79
C ASN A 117 10.99 38.14 2.68
N ASP A 118 9.67 38.30 2.57
CA ASP A 118 9.00 39.61 2.57
C ASP A 118 9.26 40.35 3.89
N GLY A 119 9.11 39.67 5.02
CA GLY A 119 9.41 40.22 6.34
C GLY A 119 10.87 40.66 6.49
N LYS A 120 11.82 39.83 6.03
CA LYS A 120 13.26 40.18 6.01
C LYS A 120 13.53 41.40 5.13
N PHE A 121 12.87 41.50 3.98
CA PHE A 121 13.02 42.63 3.08
C PHE A 121 12.52 43.93 3.71
N VAL A 122 11.36 43.89 4.36
CA VAL A 122 10.81 45.04 5.09
C VAL A 122 11.74 45.43 6.25
N MET A 123 12.23 44.47 7.02
CA MET A 123 13.19 44.72 8.11
C MET A 123 14.46 45.41 7.57
N LYS A 124 15.01 44.92 6.46
CA LYS A 124 16.19 45.52 5.83
C LYS A 124 15.94 46.99 5.46
N LYS A 125 14.78 47.31 4.89
CA LYS A 125 14.40 48.71 4.57
C LYS A 125 14.31 49.59 5.82
N TYR A 126 13.78 49.07 6.92
CA TYR A 126 13.75 49.84 8.18
C TYR A 126 15.14 50.09 8.73
N LEU A 127 16.05 49.11 8.67
CA LEU A 127 17.44 49.29 9.11
C LEU A 127 18.16 50.35 8.27
N GLU A 128 18.01 50.33 6.94
CA GLU A 128 18.58 51.35 6.06
C GLU A 128 18.04 52.75 6.40
N ARG A 129 16.74 52.86 6.69
CA ARG A 129 16.11 54.13 7.07
C ARG A 129 16.59 54.64 8.43
N ILE A 130 16.75 53.76 9.42
CA ILE A 130 17.29 54.12 10.73
C ILE A 130 18.72 54.65 10.58
N SER A 131 19.57 53.92 9.86
CA SER A 131 20.95 54.35 9.59
C SER A 131 21.02 55.71 8.91
N HIS A 132 20.15 55.97 7.92
CA HIS A 132 20.08 57.28 7.27
C HIS A 132 19.71 58.42 8.25
N TYR A 133 18.78 58.18 9.17
CA TYR A 133 18.42 59.16 10.19
C TYR A 133 19.54 59.35 11.22
N GLU A 134 20.22 58.29 11.64
CA GLU A 134 21.39 58.37 12.53
C GLU A 134 22.52 59.20 11.90
N ASP A 135 22.83 58.98 10.61
CA ASP A 135 23.80 59.78 9.86
C ASP A 135 23.40 61.26 9.76
N SER A 136 22.11 61.53 9.58
CA SER A 136 21.60 62.90 9.51
C SER A 136 21.65 63.59 10.87
N LEU A 137 21.30 62.88 11.95
CA LEU A 137 21.40 63.37 13.32
C LEU A 137 22.84 63.65 13.72
N THR A 138 23.79 62.77 13.37
CA THR A 138 25.21 62.99 13.68
C THR A 138 25.77 64.21 12.94
N LYS A 139 25.34 64.47 11.71
CA LYS A 139 25.69 65.70 10.97
C LYS A 139 25.12 66.95 11.65
N LEU A 140 23.83 66.96 11.95
CA LEU A 140 23.17 68.09 12.61
C LEU A 140 23.77 68.38 13.99
N THR A 141 24.11 67.32 14.74
CA THR A 141 24.78 67.46 16.05
C THR A 141 26.15 68.12 15.90
N LYS A 142 26.95 67.74 14.88
CA LYS A 142 28.23 68.38 14.59
C LYS A 142 28.06 69.85 14.21
N GLU A 143 27.07 70.18 13.38
CA GLU A 143 26.76 71.56 13.00
C GLU A 143 26.38 72.40 14.21
N LEU A 144 25.54 71.87 15.12
CA LEU A 144 25.18 72.55 16.36
C LEU A 144 26.40 72.80 17.26
N MET A 145 27.31 71.83 17.39
CA MET A 145 28.54 72.02 18.17
C MET A 145 29.41 73.16 17.62
N VAL A 146 29.56 73.25 16.31
CA VAL A 146 30.32 74.35 15.68
C VAL A 146 29.65 75.70 15.94
N LEU A 147 28.32 75.77 15.83
CA LEU A 147 27.58 77.00 16.11
C LEU A 147 27.65 77.42 17.59
N ASP A 148 27.66 76.46 18.52
CA ASP A 148 27.86 76.73 19.94
C ASP A 148 29.30 77.22 20.24
N GLU A 149 30.32 76.63 19.60
CA GLU A 149 31.70 77.12 19.68
C GLU A 149 31.84 78.56 19.15
N ASP A 150 31.26 78.84 17.99
CA ASP A 150 31.22 80.19 17.40
C ASP A 150 30.50 81.19 18.32
N ARG A 151 29.37 80.77 18.90
CA ARG A 151 28.62 81.58 19.86
C ARG A 151 29.44 81.88 21.11
N ASP A 152 30.11 80.88 21.69
CA ASP A 152 30.95 81.04 22.88
C ASP A 152 32.14 81.98 22.60
N ALA A 153 32.75 81.88 21.40
CA ALA A 153 33.78 82.79 20.95
C ALA A 153 33.25 84.24 20.89
N ILE A 154 32.06 84.48 20.32
CA ILE A 154 31.42 85.80 20.27
C ILE A 154 31.14 86.35 21.68
N VAL A 155 30.61 85.53 22.59
CA VAL A 155 30.32 85.95 23.97
C VAL A 155 31.61 86.33 24.70
N SER A 156 32.69 85.57 24.51
CA SER A 156 34.00 85.88 25.09
C SER A 156 34.59 87.19 24.54
N PHE A 157 34.49 87.42 23.22
CA PHE A 157 34.95 88.65 22.58
C PHE A 157 34.17 89.87 23.06
N THR A 158 32.84 89.73 23.19
CA THR A 158 31.97 90.79 23.70
C THR A 158 32.31 91.14 25.16
N SER A 159 32.56 90.12 26.00
CA SER A 159 32.93 90.32 27.40
C SER A 159 34.31 90.98 27.55
N THR A 160 35.29 90.56 26.75
CA THR A 160 36.64 91.17 26.74
C THR A 160 36.63 92.61 26.24
N PHE A 161 35.84 92.91 25.20
CA PHE A 161 35.64 94.26 24.69
C PHE A 161 35.02 95.17 25.76
N GLN A 162 33.97 94.71 26.45
CA GLN A 162 33.35 95.45 27.56
C GLN A 162 34.34 95.75 28.70
N LEU A 163 35.21 94.79 29.06
CA LEU A 163 36.25 95.00 30.08
C LEU A 163 37.30 96.04 29.65
N LEU A 164 37.69 96.04 28.37
CA LEU A 164 38.60 97.03 27.80
C LEU A 164 37.98 98.44 27.81
N GLU A 165 36.71 98.58 27.44
CA GLU A 165 36.00 99.86 27.53
C GLU A 165 35.94 100.39 28.97
N ILE A 166 35.68 99.52 29.94
CA ILE A 166 35.70 99.89 31.37
C ILE A 166 37.11 100.34 31.80
N ALA A 167 38.15 99.61 31.43
CA ALA A 167 39.53 99.97 31.75
C ALA A 167 39.95 101.32 31.13
N HIS A 168 39.57 101.57 29.87
CA HIS A 168 39.78 102.87 29.22
C HIS A 168 38.99 103.99 29.89
N SER A 169 37.75 103.73 30.32
CA SER A 169 36.96 104.71 31.08
C SER A 169 37.54 105.02 32.46
N GLN A 170 38.17 104.05 33.13
CA GLN A 170 38.82 104.29 34.43
C GLN A 170 40.14 105.04 34.27
N LYS A 171 40.93 104.74 33.23
CA LYS A 171 42.19 105.46 32.94
C LYS A 171 41.96 106.93 32.57
N LYS A 172 40.83 107.26 31.94
CA LYS A 172 40.41 108.63 31.63
C LYS A 172 39.91 109.43 32.84
N LYS A 173 39.61 108.77 33.97
CA LYS A 173 39.22 109.38 35.25
C LYS A 173 40.38 109.54 36.24
N ALA A 174 41.55 108.97 35.93
CA ALA A 174 42.75 108.99 36.78
C ALA A 174 43.85 109.96 36.31
N ASN A 175 43.58 110.71 35.24
CA ASN A 175 44.33 111.89 34.77
C ASN A 175 43.46 113.13 34.96
#